data_AF-A0A4P8YPW3-F1
#
_entry.id   AF-A0A4P8YPW3-F1
#
_cell.length_a   1.000
_cell.length_b   1.000
_cell.length_c   1.000
_cell.angle_alpha   90.00
_cell.angle_beta   90.00
_cell.angle_gamma   90.00
#
_symmetry.space_group_name_H-M   'P 1'
#
loop_
_entity.id
_entity.type
_entity.pdbx_description
1 polymer ?
#
loop_
_entity_poly.entity_id
_entity_poly.type
_entity_poly.pdbx_seq_one_letter_code
_entity_poly.pdbx_strand_id
1 'polypeptide(L)'
;MFFSVGVCLPENDQTAFGLVVPALCNESYGCLSAADTEAEMAARAREAILLIVEQMAEDSVDLSTLHDAGTLRYKKDPQWVDYSEWFAVDVDISRFSGKPLRINISLPDTLLACIDNRVKENPAAYRDRSHFLAQAARHELSAHQK
;
A
#
# COMPACT_ATOMS: atom_id res chain seq x y z
N MET A 1 1.11 -9.41 -1.22
CA MET A 1 2.00 -8.51 -0.47
C MET A 1 1.74 -8.78 1.00
N PHE A 2 2.80 -8.85 1.81
CA PHE A 2 2.64 -9.04 3.25
C PHE A 2 2.35 -7.73 3.96
N PHE A 3 1.35 -7.74 4.83
CA PHE A 3 1.01 -6.65 5.74
C PHE A 3 1.16 -7.13 7.18
N SER A 4 1.79 -6.31 8.01
CA SER A 4 1.90 -6.52 9.44
C SER A 4 0.61 -6.09 10.14
N VAL A 5 0.07 -6.97 10.97
CA VAL A 5 -1.15 -6.74 11.73
C VAL A 5 -0.78 -6.71 13.21
N GLY A 6 -1.07 -5.59 13.87
CA GLY A 6 -0.97 -5.45 15.32
C GLY A 6 -2.29 -5.87 15.98
N VAL A 7 -2.20 -6.58 17.10
CA VAL A 7 -3.35 -7.09 17.85
C VAL A 7 -3.37 -6.47 19.25
N CYS A 8 -4.49 -5.83 19.58
CA CYS A 8 -4.84 -5.42 20.92
C CYS A 8 -5.71 -6.52 21.53
N LEU A 9 -5.24 -7.07 22.65
CA LEU A 9 -5.94 -8.17 23.33
C LEU A 9 -7.20 -7.66 24.03
N PRO A 10 -8.28 -8.47 24.05
CA PRO A 10 -9.49 -8.11 24.75
C PRO A 10 -9.26 -7.99 26.27
N GLU A 11 -9.96 -7.06 26.91
CA GLU A 11 -9.93 -6.90 28.38
C GLU A 11 -10.73 -7.99 29.10
N ASN A 12 -11.76 -8.53 28.44
CA ASN A 12 -12.65 -9.58 28.96
C ASN A 12 -13.37 -10.33 27.82
N ASP A 13 -14.13 -11.38 28.17
CA ASP A 13 -14.86 -12.25 27.24
C ASP A 13 -15.98 -11.56 26.43
N GLN A 14 -16.31 -10.29 26.72
CA GLN A 14 -17.29 -9.48 25.97
C GLN A 14 -16.63 -8.45 25.06
N THR A 15 -15.30 -8.38 25.03
CA THR A 15 -14.55 -7.47 24.16
C THR A 15 -13.90 -8.25 23.03
N ALA A 16 -13.95 -7.70 21.81
CA ALA A 16 -13.31 -8.28 20.64
C ALA A 16 -11.80 -7.96 20.61
N PHE A 17 -11.04 -8.74 19.85
CA PHE A 17 -9.66 -8.42 19.51
C PHE A 17 -9.62 -7.18 18.63
N GLY A 18 -8.83 -6.18 19.00
CA GLY A 18 -8.59 -5.00 18.17
C GLY A 18 -7.47 -5.27 17.17
N LEU A 19 -7.64 -4.90 15.91
CA LEU A 19 -6.67 -5.12 14.84
C LEU A 19 -6.27 -3.79 14.20
N VAL A 20 -4.98 -3.63 13.91
CA VAL A 20 -4.46 -2.48 13.15
C VAL A 20 -3.48 -2.94 12.07
N VAL A 21 -3.47 -2.25 10.94
CA VAL A 21 -2.48 -2.44 9.87
C VAL A 21 -1.70 -1.15 9.66
N PRO A 22 -0.56 -0.96 10.35
CA PRO A 22 0.16 0.31 10.37
C PRO A 22 0.60 0.81 9.00
N ALA A 23 0.92 -0.09 8.06
CA ALA A 23 1.32 0.28 6.70
C ALA A 23 0.24 1.03 5.91
N LEU A 24 -1.01 0.96 6.37
CA LEU A 24 -2.18 1.62 5.78
C LEU A 24 -2.75 2.71 6.71
N CYS A 25 -1.99 3.12 7.73
CA CYS A 25 -2.34 4.20 8.64
C CYS A 25 -1.46 5.42 8.37
N ASN A 26 -2.05 6.51 7.88
CA ASN A 26 -1.39 7.79 7.64
C ASN A 26 -2.38 8.95 7.91
N GLU A 27 -2.07 10.16 7.45
CA GLU A 27 -2.92 11.33 7.70
C GLU A 27 -4.32 11.24 7.06
N SER A 28 -4.48 10.46 5.99
CA SER A 28 -5.73 10.35 5.23
C SER A 28 -6.44 9.00 5.40
N TYR A 29 -5.74 7.97 5.87
CA TYR A 29 -6.27 6.61 5.97
C TYR A 29 -5.96 5.98 7.32
N GLY A 30 -6.85 5.11 7.78
CA GLY A 30 -6.66 4.28 8.97
C GLY A 30 -7.24 2.89 8.75
N CYS A 31 -6.41 1.87 8.83
CA CYS A 31 -6.83 0.48 8.68
C CYS A 31 -6.96 -0.19 10.05
N LEU A 32 -8.17 -0.09 10.62
CA LEU A 32 -8.56 -0.68 11.90
C LEU A 32 -9.65 -1.74 11.66
N SER A 33 -9.63 -2.81 12.44
CA SER A 33 -10.64 -3.86 12.40
C SER A 33 -10.82 -4.49 13.77
N ALA A 34 -11.77 -5.42 13.88
CA ALA A 34 -11.97 -6.21 15.08
C ALA A 34 -12.36 -7.65 14.72
N ALA A 35 -12.04 -8.59 15.60
CA ALA A 35 -12.44 -10.00 15.47
C ALA A 35 -12.92 -10.53 16.82
N ASP A 36 -14.00 -11.32 16.83
CA ASP A 36 -14.51 -11.91 18.07
C ASP A 36 -13.71 -13.15 18.49
N THR A 37 -13.06 -13.80 17.53
CA THR A 37 -12.26 -15.01 17.76
C THR A 37 -10.88 -14.93 17.11
N GLU A 38 -9.90 -15.65 17.67
CA GLU A 38 -8.54 -15.71 17.12
C GLU A 38 -8.51 -16.22 15.67
N ALA A 39 -9.38 -17.18 15.35
CA ALA A 39 -9.49 -17.78 14.03
C ALA A 39 -9.97 -16.80 12.96
N GLU A 40 -10.70 -15.76 13.34
CA GLU A 40 -11.25 -14.76 12.43
C GLU A 40 -10.30 -13.60 12.17
N MET A 41 -9.28 -13.39 13.03
CA MET A 41 -8.38 -12.23 12.95
C MET A 41 -7.78 -12.04 11.56
N ALA A 42 -7.25 -13.11 10.96
CA ALA A 42 -6.62 -13.04 9.64
C ALA A 42 -7.63 -12.71 8.52
N ALA A 43 -8.87 -13.19 8.63
CA ALA A 43 -9.93 -12.88 7.68
C ALA A 43 -10.37 -11.42 7.81
N ARG A 44 -10.59 -10.93 9.03
CA ARG A 44 -10.99 -9.55 9.32
C ARG A 44 -9.93 -8.52 8.94
N ALA A 45 -8.67 -8.83 9.24
CA ALA A 45 -7.54 -8.01 8.78
C ALA A 45 -7.48 -7.93 7.25
N ARG A 46 -7.66 -9.07 6.55
CA ARG A 46 -7.68 -9.10 5.08
C ARG A 46 -8.80 -8.24 4.52
N GLU A 47 -10.02 -8.34 5.07
CA GLU A 47 -11.16 -7.53 4.63
C GLU A 47 -10.88 -6.03 4.81
N ALA A 48 -10.38 -5.62 5.97
CA ALA A 48 -10.05 -4.22 6.24
C ALA A 48 -8.95 -3.68 5.32
N ILE A 49 -7.89 -4.47 5.07
CA ILE A 49 -6.82 -4.12 4.13
C ILE A 49 -7.40 -3.86 2.75
N LEU A 50 -8.26 -4.76 2.26
CA LEU A 50 -8.83 -4.65 0.92
C LEU A 50 -9.72 -3.41 0.79
N LEU A 51 -10.51 -3.11 1.82
CA LEU A 51 -11.37 -1.93 1.84
C LEU A 51 -10.56 -0.63 1.77
N ILE A 52 -9.50 -0.51 2.57
CA ILE A 52 -8.64 0.68 2.55
C ILE A 52 -7.86 0.79 1.24
N VAL A 53 -7.34 -0.33 0.72
CA VAL A 53 -6.63 -0.32 -0.56
C VAL A 53 -7.55 0.04 -1.73
N GLU A 54 -8.81 -0.38 -1.69
CA GLU A 54 -9.84 0.03 -2.66
C GLU A 54 -10.07 1.54 -2.60
N GLN A 55 -10.28 2.09 -1.41
CA GLN A 55 -10.44 3.54 -1.22
C GLN A 55 -9.20 4.32 -1.69
N MET A 56 -7.99 3.86 -1.35
CA MET A 56 -6.74 4.45 -1.82
C MET A 56 -6.65 4.42 -3.35
N ALA A 57 -7.11 3.36 -4.00
CA ALA A 57 -7.14 3.27 -5.46
C ALA A 57 -8.15 4.23 -6.09
N GLU A 58 -9.33 4.40 -5.48
CA GLU A 58 -10.35 5.38 -5.90
C GLU A 58 -9.81 6.81 -5.79
N ASP A 59 -9.06 7.10 -4.73
CA ASP A 59 -8.36 8.37 -4.51
C ASP A 59 -7.11 8.54 -5.39
N SER A 60 -6.87 7.63 -6.35
CA SER A 60 -5.73 7.64 -7.27
C SER A 60 -4.35 7.61 -6.58
N VAL A 61 -4.29 7.06 -5.37
CA VAL A 61 -3.03 6.86 -4.64
C VAL A 61 -2.18 5.81 -5.37
N ASP A 62 -0.89 6.09 -5.52
CA ASP A 62 0.04 5.15 -6.12
C ASP A 62 0.36 4.00 -5.14
N LEU A 63 -0.40 2.91 -5.24
CA LEU A 63 -0.24 1.71 -4.40
C LEU A 63 1.15 1.06 -4.50
N SER A 64 1.95 1.37 -5.53
CA SER A 64 3.33 0.87 -5.63
C SER A 64 4.27 1.48 -4.60
N THR A 65 3.87 2.59 -3.97
CA THR A 65 4.59 3.24 -2.88
C THR A 65 4.32 2.64 -1.51
N LEU A 66 3.31 1.76 -1.39
CA LEU A 66 3.00 1.08 -0.14
C LEU A 66 4.17 0.19 0.28
N HIS A 67 4.61 0.39 1.51
CA HIS A 67 5.69 -0.38 2.11
C HIS A 67 5.35 -0.73 3.56
N ASP A 68 5.38 -2.02 3.87
CA ASP A 68 5.21 -2.52 5.23
C ASP A 68 6.58 -2.60 5.92
N ALA A 69 6.71 -1.95 7.09
CA ALA A 69 7.98 -1.91 7.83
C ALA A 69 8.30 -3.23 8.56
N GLY A 70 7.36 -4.17 8.62
CA GLY A 70 7.49 -5.45 9.28
C GLY A 70 7.13 -5.42 10.77
N THR A 71 6.63 -6.57 11.25
CA THR A 71 6.16 -6.76 12.64
C THR A 71 7.21 -6.40 13.68
N LEU A 72 8.47 -6.76 13.46
CA LEU A 72 9.58 -6.46 14.38
C LEU A 72 9.84 -4.97 14.55
N ARG A 73 9.61 -4.17 13.50
CA ARG A 73 9.78 -2.72 13.56
C ARG A 73 8.60 -2.08 14.28
N TYR A 74 7.37 -2.44 13.88
CA TYR A 74 6.17 -1.88 14.50
C TYR A 74 6.04 -2.23 15.98
N LYS A 75 6.43 -3.45 16.40
CA LYS A 75 6.45 -3.87 17.81
C LYS A 75 7.35 -3.00 18.70
N LYS A 76 8.36 -2.34 18.14
CA LYS A 76 9.29 -1.46 18.87
C LYS A 76 8.89 0.01 18.82
N ASP A 77 7.87 0.35 18.03
CA ASP A 77 7.45 1.72 17.81
C ASP A 77 6.51 2.15 18.95
N PRO A 78 6.82 3.22 19.70
CA PRO A 78 5.95 3.72 20.76
C PRO A 78 4.54 4.08 20.30
N GLN A 79 4.34 4.39 19.02
CA GLN A 79 3.02 4.68 18.45
C GLN A 79 2.06 3.49 18.55
N TRP A 80 2.58 2.26 18.54
CA TRP A 80 1.77 1.02 18.51
C TRP A 80 1.87 0.23 19.81
N VAL A 81 2.17 0.90 20.94
CA VAL A 81 2.40 0.26 22.24
C VAL A 81 1.20 -0.54 22.76
N ASP A 82 -0.01 -0.15 22.37
CA ASP A 82 -1.25 -0.83 22.77
C ASP A 82 -1.47 -2.17 22.06
N TYR A 83 -0.65 -2.49 21.04
CA TYR A 83 -0.73 -3.73 20.26
C TYR A 83 0.41 -4.67 20.66
N SER A 84 0.09 -5.68 21.48
CA SER A 84 1.06 -6.58 22.12
C SER A 84 1.50 -7.73 21.21
N GLU A 85 0.57 -8.25 20.40
CA GLU A 85 0.78 -9.39 19.50
C GLU A 85 0.79 -8.95 18.04
N TRP A 86 1.57 -9.66 17.22
CA TRP A 86 1.80 -9.28 15.83
C TRP A 86 1.86 -10.51 14.92
N PHE A 87 1.19 -10.42 13.78
CA PHE A 87 1.28 -11.43 12.72
C PHE A 87 1.33 -10.74 11.35
N ALA A 88 1.59 -11.52 10.30
CA ALA A 88 1.61 -11.03 8.94
C ALA A 88 0.56 -11.75 8.10
N VAL A 89 -0.13 -11.00 7.24
CA VAL A 89 -1.10 -11.53 6.27
C VAL A 89 -0.65 -11.25 4.86
N ASP A 90 -0.70 -12.26 3.98
CA ASP A 90 -0.49 -12.06 2.55
C ASP A 90 -1.80 -11.66 1.88
N VAL A 91 -1.85 -10.44 1.34
CA VAL A 91 -2.99 -9.90 0.62
C VAL A 91 -2.59 -9.56 -0.81
N ASP A 92 -3.32 -10.11 -1.77
CA ASP A 92 -3.17 -9.74 -3.18
C ASP A 92 -3.93 -8.44 -3.47
N ILE A 93 -3.16 -7.37 -3.67
CA ILE A 93 -3.63 -6.03 -4.03
C ILE A 93 -3.46 -5.73 -5.53
N SER A 94 -3.01 -6.70 -6.33
CA SER A 94 -2.73 -6.51 -7.77
C SER A 94 -3.97 -6.09 -8.57
N ARG A 95 -5.17 -6.47 -8.10
CA ARG A 95 -6.44 -6.03 -8.68
C ARG A 95 -6.66 -4.52 -8.63
N PHE A 96 -6.13 -3.84 -7.61
CA PHE A 96 -6.27 -2.40 -7.42
C PHE A 96 -5.15 -1.60 -8.09
N SER A 97 -3.97 -2.21 -8.23
CA SER A 97 -2.83 -1.59 -8.91
C SER A 97 -3.01 -1.49 -10.43
N GLY A 98 -4.06 -2.11 -10.99
CA GLY A 98 -4.25 -2.27 -12.43
C GLY A 98 -3.24 -3.27 -13.01
N LYS A 99 -3.69 -4.17 -13.89
CA LYS A 99 -2.74 -5.03 -14.62
C LYS A 99 -1.94 -4.17 -15.61
N PRO A 100 -0.60 -4.30 -15.65
CA PRO A 100 0.19 -3.57 -16.64
C PRO A 100 -0.20 -4.02 -18.05
N LEU A 101 -0.79 -3.09 -18.81
CA LEU A 101 -1.12 -3.30 -20.22
C LEU A 101 0.09 -2.95 -21.08
N ARG A 102 0.48 -3.86 -21.98
CA ARG A 102 1.50 -3.59 -22.99
C ARG A 102 0.86 -2.86 -24.15
N ILE A 103 1.30 -1.63 -24.37
CA ILE A 103 0.87 -0.78 -25.48
C ILE A 103 2.05 -0.52 -26.42
N ASN A 104 1.76 -0.38 -27.72
CA ASN A 104 2.72 0.12 -28.70
C ASN A 104 2.44 1.60 -28.93
N ILE A 105 3.46 2.45 -28.80
CA ILE A 105 3.35 3.90 -28.96
C ILE A 105 4.45 4.42 -29.89
N SER A 106 4.18 5.55 -30.55
CA SER A 106 5.16 6.28 -31.34
C SER A 106 5.60 7.52 -30.58
N LEU A 107 6.91 7.68 -30.39
CA LEU A 107 7.53 8.85 -29.76
C LEU A 107 8.60 9.42 -30.70
N PRO A 108 8.82 10.76 -30.70
CA PRO A 108 10.00 11.34 -31.34
C PRO A 108 11.27 10.70 -30.80
N ASP A 109 12.25 10.44 -31.67
CA ASP A 109 13.53 9.82 -31.33
C ASP A 109 14.31 10.63 -30.28
N THR A 110 14.31 11.96 -30.44
CA THR A 110 14.91 12.91 -29.51
C THR A 110 14.28 12.83 -28.11
N LEU A 111 12.95 12.69 -28.02
CA LEU A 111 12.25 12.53 -26.76
C LEU A 111 12.59 11.19 -26.09
N LEU A 112 12.63 10.11 -26.88
CA LEU A 112 12.99 8.79 -26.36
C LEU A 112 14.42 8.78 -25.80
N ALA A 113 15.36 9.45 -26.46
CA ALA A 113 16.74 9.62 -25.96
C ALA A 113 16.78 10.41 -24.64
N CYS A 114 15.99 11.47 -24.51
CA CYS A 114 15.87 12.23 -23.26
C CYS A 114 15.31 11.38 -22.11
N ILE A 115 14.30 10.56 -22.38
CA ILE A 115 13.73 9.63 -21.39
C ILE A 115 14.79 8.61 -20.95
N ASP A 116 15.50 8.02 -21.90
CA ASP A 116 16.56 7.04 -21.63
C ASP A 116 17.66 7.60 -20.74
N ASN A 117 18.13 8.82 -21.04
CA ASN A 117 19.13 9.49 -20.23
C ASN A 117 18.60 9.76 -18.82
N ARG A 118 17.37 10.27 -18.70
CA ARG A 118 16.77 10.56 -17.39
C ARG A 118 16.63 9.33 -16.51
N VAL A 119 16.19 8.20 -17.08
CA VAL A 119 16.07 6.92 -16.36
C VAL A 119 17.44 6.41 -15.91
N LYS A 120 18.46 6.50 -16.78
CA LYS A 120 19.83 6.08 -16.46
C LYS A 120 20.47 6.95 -15.37
N GLU A 121 20.23 8.26 -15.40
CA GLU A 121 20.79 9.21 -14.44
C GLU A 121 20.15 9.10 -13.04
N ASN A 122 18.92 8.58 -12.95
CA ASN A 122 18.15 8.55 -11.70
C ASN A 122 17.60 7.15 -11.39
N PRO A 123 18.47 6.14 -11.19
CA PRO A 123 18.04 4.75 -10.97
C PRO A 123 17.31 4.55 -9.64
N ALA A 124 17.49 5.44 -8.66
CA ALA A 124 16.74 5.44 -7.42
C ALA A 124 15.28 5.91 -7.60
N ALA A 125 15.01 6.75 -8.61
CA ALA A 125 13.69 7.29 -8.89
C ALA A 125 12.94 6.49 -9.96
N TYR A 126 13.67 5.91 -10.93
CA TYR A 126 13.08 5.20 -12.07
C TYR A 126 13.67 3.80 -12.25
N ARG A 127 12.79 2.79 -12.25
CA ARG A 127 13.19 1.41 -12.55
C ARG A 127 13.43 1.17 -14.04
N ASP A 128 12.56 1.71 -14.88
CA ASP A 128 12.54 1.48 -16.33
C ASP A 128 11.75 2.58 -17.06
N ARG A 129 11.73 2.54 -18.40
CA ARG A 129 10.99 3.49 -19.25
C ARG A 129 9.49 3.51 -18.92
N SER A 130 8.91 2.34 -18.65
CA SER A 130 7.48 2.23 -18.36
C SER A 130 7.13 2.88 -17.02
N HIS A 131 7.99 2.72 -16.01
CA HIS A 131 7.86 3.39 -14.72
C HIS A 131 7.92 4.91 -14.87
N PHE A 132 8.89 5.43 -15.66
CA PHE A 132 8.98 6.85 -15.96
C PHE A 132 7.71 7.39 -16.62
N LEU A 133 7.23 6.72 -17.68
CA LEU A 133 6.03 7.14 -18.41
C LEU A 133 4.76 7.08 -17.55
N ALA A 134 4.63 6.05 -16.71
CA ALA A 134 3.51 5.94 -15.79
C ALA A 134 3.49 7.08 -14.76
N GLN A 135 4.65 7.41 -14.17
CA GLN A 135 4.75 8.51 -13.21
C GLN A 135 4.47 9.87 -13.88
N ALA A 136 4.99 10.10 -15.08
CA ALA A 136 4.73 11.31 -15.85
C ALA A 136 3.23 11.45 -16.21
N ALA A 137 2.59 10.35 -16.63
CA ALA A 137 1.16 10.35 -16.94
C ALA A 137 0.31 10.63 -15.68
N ARG A 138 0.62 10.01 -14.54
CA ARG A 138 -0.07 10.30 -13.26
C ARG A 138 0.06 11.76 -12.87
N HIS A 139 1.27 12.31 -12.96
CA HIS A 139 1.51 13.73 -12.68
C HIS A 139 0.65 14.64 -13.56
N GLU A 140 0.63 14.39 -14.88
CA GLU A 140 -0.16 15.18 -15.82
C GLU A 140 -1.67 15.09 -15.58
N LEU A 141 -2.17 13.89 -15.28
CA LEU A 141 -3.59 13.66 -14.98
C LEU A 141 -4.02 14.31 -13.65
N SER A 142 -3.16 14.28 -12.63
CA SER A 142 -3.44 14.92 -11.34
C SER A 142 -3.49 16.44 -11.42
N ALA A 143 -2.73 17.05 -12.35
CA ALA A 143 -2.73 18.49 -12.58
C ALA A 143 -4.07 19.02 -13.15
N HIS A 144 -4.87 18.15 -13.78
CA HIS A 144 -6.11 18.51 -14.48
C HIS A 144 -7.38 18.22 -13.68
N GLN A 145 -7.29 17.69 -12.46
CA GLN A 145 -8.43 17.35 -11.59
C GLN A 145 -8.83 18.49 -10.61
N LYS A 146 -8.47 19.74 -10.92
CA LYS A 146 -8.86 20.92 -10.12
C LYS A 146 -10.13 21.59 -10.62
#